data_AF-A0A2E7S6Z5-F1
#
_entry.id   AF-A0A2E7S6Z5-F1
#
_cell.length_a   1.000
_cell.length_b   1.000
_cell.length_c   1.000
_cell.angle_alpha   90.00
_cell.angle_beta   90.00
_cell.angle_gamma   90.00
#
_symmetry.space_group_name_H-M   'P 1'
#
loop_
_entity.id
_entity.type
_entity.pdbx_description
1 polymer ?
#
loop_
_entity_poly.entity_id
_entity_poly.type
_entity_poly.pdbx_seq_one_letter_code
_entity_poly.pdbx_strand_id
1 'polypeptide(L)' 'GEHRCLGEWLGRQVVKTASQRLFTRIEGFELEPDFEIELKGFEFRGPLELNCVWGKHV' A
#
# COMPACT_ATOMS: atom_id res chain seq x y z
N GLY A 1 -8.82 -3.49 23.38
CA GLY A 1 -9.54 -2.91 24.54
C GLY A 1 -10.80 -2.24 24.05
N GLU A 2 -11.45 -1.47 24.92
CA GLU A 2 -12.75 -0.83 24.66
C GLU A 2 -12.78 0.06 23.40
N HIS A 3 -11.63 0.64 23.04
CA HIS A 3 -11.48 1.45 21.82
C HIS A 3 -10.96 0.65 20.63
N ARG A 4 -11.30 -0.64 20.54
CA ARG A 4 -10.94 -1.45 19.38
C ARG A 4 -11.58 -0.85 18.13
N CYS A 5 -10.79 -0.74 17.06
CA CYS A 5 -11.26 -0.17 15.80
C CYS A 5 -12.50 -0.93 15.29
N LEU A 6 -13.65 -0.26 15.28
CA LEU A 6 -14.90 -0.81 14.74
C LEU A 6 -14.76 -1.17 13.25
N GLY A 7 -13.91 -0.43 12.53
CA GLY A 7 -13.63 -0.63 11.12
C GLY A 7 -12.62 -1.75 10.81
N GLU A 8 -12.07 -2.44 11.82
CA GLU A 8 -10.97 -3.40 11.62
C GLU A 8 -11.33 -4.48 10.59
N TRP A 9 -12.55 -5.02 10.65
CA TRP A 9 -12.96 -6.07 9.73
C TRP A 9 -13.02 -5.58 8.28
N LEU A 10 -13.61 -4.40 8.05
CA LEU A 10 -13.67 -3.78 6.73
C LEU A 10 -12.26 -3.45 6.23
N GLY A 11 -11.43 -2.82 7.08
CA GLY A 11 -10.05 -2.50 6.73
C GLY A 11 -9.25 -3.73 6.30
N ARG A 12 -9.42 -4.86 7.00
CA ARG A 12 -8.82 -6.14 6.60
C ARG A 12 -9.30 -6.62 5.23
N GLN A 13 -10.59 -6.50 4.92
CA GLN A 13 -11.11 -6.89 3.60
C GLN A 13 -10.61 -5.98 2.47
N VAL A 14 -10.52 -4.67 2.73
CA VAL A 14 -10.00 -3.69 1.76
C VAL A 14 -8.55 -4.03 1.41
N VAL A 15 -7.68 -4.18 2.42
CA VAL A 15 -6.26 -4.52 2.19
C VAL A 15 -6.13 -5.85 1.46
N LYS A 16 -6.77 -6.90 1.95
CA LYS A 16 -6.70 -8.24 1.33
C LYS A 16 -7.10 -8.21 -0.14
N THR A 17 -8.27 -7.64 -0.44
CA THR A 17 -8.83 -7.65 -1.79
C THR A 17 -8.01 -6.77 -2.73
N ALA A 18 -7.60 -5.57 -2.28
CA ALA A 18 -6.83 -4.64 -3.08
C ALA A 18 -5.45 -5.22 -3.43
N SER A 19 -4.71 -5.73 -2.45
CA SER A 19 -3.40 -6.35 -2.68
C SER A 19 -3.49 -7.55 -3.60
N GLN A 20 -4.47 -8.44 -3.39
CA GLN A 20 -4.66 -9.60 -4.26
C GLN A 20 -4.91 -9.19 -5.71
N ARG A 21 -5.82 -8.23 -5.94
CA ARG A 21 -6.13 -7.74 -7.29
C ARG A 21 -4.95 -7.04 -7.94
N LEU A 22 -4.23 -6.20 -7.19
CA LEU A 22 -3.08 -5.45 -7.68
C LEU A 22 -1.98 -6.38 -8.20
N PHE A 23 -1.50 -7.29 -7.35
CA PHE A 23 -0.39 -8.20 -7.69
C PHE A 23 -0.80 -9.31 -8.68
N THR A 24 -2.09 -9.64 -8.76
CA THR A 24 -2.56 -10.59 -9.79
C THR A 24 -2.65 -9.93 -11.17
N ARG A 25 -2.96 -8.63 -11.23
CA ARG A 25 -3.23 -7.93 -12.49
C ARG A 25 -2.00 -7.28 -13.11
N ILE A 26 -1.09 -6.76 -12.28
CA ILE A 26 0.06 -5.97 -12.71
C ILE A 26 1.34 -6.79 -12.49
N GLU A 27 1.83 -7.40 -13.57
CA GLU A 27 3.07 -8.19 -13.56
C GLU A 27 4.30 -7.26 -13.41
N GLY A 28 5.25 -7.66 -12.57
CA GLY A 28 6.46 -6.87 -12.29
C GLY A 28 6.17 -5.54 -11.59
N PHE A 29 5.10 -5.45 -10.80
CA PHE A 29 4.78 -4.27 -10.00
C PHE A 29 5.75 -4.17 -8.82
N GLU A 30 6.64 -3.19 -8.87
CA GLU A 30 7.67 -2.94 -7.86
C GLU A 30 7.69 -1.46 -7.45
N LEU A 31 8.32 -1.16 -6.32
CA LEU A 31 8.61 0.22 -5.95
C LEU A 31 9.71 0.75 -6.87
N GLU A 32 9.66 2.04 -7.19
CA GLU A 32 10.76 2.74 -7.86
C GLU A 32 12.02 2.65 -6.98
N PRO A 33 13.13 2.02 -7.44
CA PRO A 33 14.25 1.64 -6.58
C PRO A 33 15.04 2.84 -6.04
N ASP A 34 15.10 3.93 -6.79
CA ASP A 34 15.85 5.14 -6.44
C ASP A 34 14.97 6.22 -5.81
N PHE A 35 13.70 5.91 -5.48
CA PHE A 35 12.80 6.84 -4.83
C PHE A 35 12.88 6.70 -3.30
N GLU A 36 13.32 7.76 -2.63
CA GLU A 36 13.32 7.82 -1.17
C GLU A 36 11.89 8.08 -0.65
N ILE A 37 11.39 7.19 0.20
CA ILE A 37 10.05 7.30 0.78
C ILE A 37 10.09 8.23 2.00
N GLU A 38 9.48 9.41 1.89
CA GLU A 38 9.21 10.28 3.04
C GLU A 38 7.94 9.84 3.77
N LEU A 39 8.07 9.52 5.06
CA LEU A 39 6.93 9.25 5.95
C LEU A 39 6.57 10.52 6.74
N LYS A 40 5.29 10.88 6.74
CA LYS A 40 4.78 12.02 7.51
C LYS A 40 3.53 11.65 8.30
N GLY A 41 3.25 12.43 9.34
CA GLY A 41 2.06 12.30 10.19
C GLY A 41 2.40 12.21 11.67
N PHE A 42 1.37 12.36 12.50
CA PHE A 42 1.47 12.25 13.97
C PHE A 42 0.76 10.98 14.44
N GLU A 43 -0.57 11.04 14.61
CA GLU A 43 -1.40 9.89 15.03
C GLU A 43 -1.56 8.83 13.93
N PHE A 44 -1.66 9.28 12.67
CA PHE A 44 -1.66 8.41 11.49
C PHE A 44 -0.46 8.77 10.62
N ARG A 45 0.45 7.82 10.44
CA ARG A 45 1.68 7.98 9.66
C ARG A 45 1.59 7.19 8.36
N GLY A 46 2.05 7.79 7.27
CA GLY A 46 2.08 7.15 5.96
C GLY A 46 3.07 7.82 5.01
N PRO A 47 3.37 7.17 3.88
CA PRO A 47 4.15 7.77 2.82
C PRO A 47 3.39 8.96 2.23
N LEU A 48 4.10 10.03 1.91
CA LEU A 48 3.53 11.13 1.13
C LEU A 48 3.28 10.71 -0.31
N GLU A 49 4.22 9.95 -0.86
CA GLU A 49 4.22 9.45 -2.22
C GLU A 49 4.80 8.02 -2.22
N LEU A 50 4.29 7.18 -3.12
CA LEU A 50 4.76 5.80 -3.29
C LEU A 50 4.88 5.51 -4.78
N ASN A 51 6.02 5.86 -5.35
CA ASN A 51 6.28 5.66 -6.77
C ASN A 51 6.54 4.18 -7.06
N CYS A 52 5.88 3.68 -8.10
CA CYS A 52 5.91 2.28 -8.48
C CYS A 52 6.14 2.16 -9.98
N VAL A 53 6.85 1.11 -10.37
CA VAL A 53 7.12 0.76 -11.77
C VAL A 53 6.46 -0.58 -12.09
N TRP A 54 6.03 -0.77 -13.33
CA TRP A 54 5.46 -2.03 -13.80
C TRP A 54 5.54 -2.16 -15.31
N GLY A 55 5.53 -3.40 -15.81
CA GLY A 55 5.77 -3.69 -17.21
C GLY A 55 7.25 -3.72 -17.53
N LYS A 56 7.68 -4.74 -18.28
CA LYS A 56 9.09 -5.02 -18.55
C LYS A 56 9.87 -3.80 -19.02
N HIS A 57 11.02 -3.59 -18.37
CA HIS A 57 12.27 -3.20 -19.01
C HIS A 57 12.33 -3.77 -20.43
N VAL A 58 12.25 -2.89 -21.43
CA VAL A 58 12.74 -3.18 -22.78
C VAL A 58 14.20 -2.74 -22.83
#